data_AF-M6WBJ8-F1
#
_entry.id   AF-M6WBJ8-F1
#
_cell.length_a   1.000
_cell.length_b   1.000
_cell.length_c   1.000
_cell.angle_alpha   90.00
_cell.angle_beta   90.00
_cell.angle_gamma   90.00
#
_symmetry.space_group_name_H-M   'P 1'
#
loop_
_entity.id
_entity.type
_entity.pdbx_description
1 polymer ?
#
loop_
_entity_poly.entity_id
_entity_poly.type
_entity_poly.pdbx_seq_one_letter_code
_entity_poly.pdbx_strand_id
1 'polypeptide(L)'
;MKKHFIHSENGSEIFWQIEISGLSLILSFGKIGNTIGKRSIRNFKTREECFKEFQKLIDQKSILGFKESDRVPPFKALSGNADYLTTWNAVLEAPDRKKALRSHFEILTETEECAAVLDQIVSKIEDIYIENDQFVFTLPWHYDEETKVHIRWNAPYIGRIHSSVPHSMAKFASVFNGVSFHNDNDDFATLYVEGIRVYGKKPPESQETEVGKKRF
;
A
#
# COMPACT_ATOMS: atom_id res chain seq x y z
N MET A 1 17.07 -3.82 9.32
CA MET A 1 17.47 -5.00 10.14
C MET A 1 16.21 -5.63 10.69
N LYS A 2 16.10 -6.96 10.74
CA LYS A 2 14.86 -7.64 11.12
C LYS A 2 15.15 -8.93 11.88
N LYS A 3 14.45 -9.17 12.99
CA LYS A 3 14.60 -10.33 13.87
C LYS A 3 13.21 -10.90 14.20
N HIS A 4 13.09 -12.21 14.24
CA HIS A 4 11.85 -12.89 14.60
C HIS A 4 12.07 -13.79 15.82
N PHE A 5 11.03 -13.89 16.63
CA PHE A 5 11.03 -14.55 17.90
C PHE A 5 9.77 -15.38 18.02
N ILE A 6 9.89 -16.61 18.51
CA ILE A 6 8.77 -17.51 18.76
C ILE A 6 8.80 -17.97 20.21
N HIS A 7 7.63 -18.01 20.83
CA HIS A 7 7.41 -18.62 22.13
C HIS A 7 6.16 -19.48 22.08
N SER A 8 6.25 -20.69 22.60
CA SER A 8 5.13 -21.64 22.63
C SER A 8 4.60 -21.73 24.06
N GLU A 9 3.32 -21.39 24.23
CA GLU A 9 2.64 -21.42 25.52
C GLU A 9 1.27 -22.10 25.35
N ASN A 10 0.99 -23.12 26.17
CA ASN A 10 -0.30 -23.82 26.21
C ASN A 10 -0.81 -24.29 24.82
N GLY A 11 0.10 -24.82 23.98
CA GLY A 11 -0.23 -25.31 22.64
C GLY A 11 -0.44 -24.21 21.57
N SER A 12 -0.33 -22.93 21.94
CA SER A 12 -0.33 -21.81 21.00
C SER A 12 1.09 -21.26 20.81
N GLU A 13 1.47 -20.96 19.58
CA GLU A 13 2.72 -20.25 19.30
C GLU A 13 2.44 -18.75 19.19
N ILE A 14 3.20 -17.94 19.91
CA ILE A 14 3.19 -16.48 19.85
C ILE A 14 4.46 -16.05 19.11
N PHE A 15 4.31 -15.14 18.15
CA PHE A 15 5.43 -14.54 17.45
C PHE A 15 5.64 -13.08 17.86
N TRP A 16 6.90 -12.66 17.77
CA TRP A 16 7.32 -11.27 17.75
C TRP A 16 8.29 -11.05 16.59
N GLN A 17 8.15 -9.93 15.91
CA GLN A 17 9.05 -9.43 14.89
C GLN A 17 9.45 -8.02 15.28
N ILE A 18 10.74 -7.74 15.22
CA ILE A 18 11.33 -6.43 15.52
C ILE A 18 12.14 -6.04 14.28
N GLU A 19 11.85 -4.87 13.71
CA GLU A 19 12.43 -4.42 12.46
C GLU A 19 12.84 -2.94 12.54
N ILE A 20 14.05 -2.61 12.08
CA ILE A 20 14.47 -1.23 11.81
C ILE A 20 14.35 -0.95 10.32
N SER A 21 13.61 0.12 9.99
CA SER A 21 13.52 0.72 8.66
C SER A 21 13.78 2.23 8.77
N GLY A 22 14.89 2.73 8.22
CA GLY A 22 15.29 4.13 8.38
C GLY A 22 15.53 4.51 9.84
N LEU A 23 14.80 5.52 10.32
CA LEU A 23 14.77 5.97 11.73
C LEU A 23 13.58 5.40 12.53
N SER A 24 12.91 4.39 11.97
CA SER A 24 11.71 3.80 12.55
C SER A 24 11.97 2.38 13.02
N LEU A 25 11.46 2.07 14.20
CA LEU A 25 11.38 0.74 14.78
C LEU A 25 9.96 0.21 14.64
N ILE A 26 9.82 -0.89 13.91
CA ILE A 26 8.57 -1.56 13.60
C ILE A 26 8.49 -2.84 14.42
N LEU A 27 7.47 -2.94 15.28
CA LEU A 27 7.16 -4.11 16.09
C LEU A 27 5.93 -4.79 15.51
N SER A 28 5.97 -6.11 15.32
CA SER A 28 4.80 -6.91 14.94
C SER A 28 4.70 -8.13 15.83
N PHE A 29 3.52 -8.40 16.41
CA PHE A 29 3.36 -9.55 17.31
C PHE A 29 1.97 -10.13 17.22
N GLY A 30 1.82 -11.41 17.54
CA GLY A 30 0.53 -12.08 17.51
C GLY A 30 0.63 -13.58 17.74
N LYS A 31 -0.51 -14.26 17.69
CA LYS A 31 -0.54 -15.73 17.69
C LYS A 31 -0.32 -16.23 16.27
N ILE A 32 0.55 -17.21 16.09
CA ILE A 32 0.76 -17.90 14.82
C ILE A 32 -0.56 -18.56 14.41
N GLY A 33 -0.98 -18.34 13.17
CA GLY A 33 -2.25 -18.86 12.64
C GLY A 33 -3.49 -18.03 12.95
N ASN A 34 -3.39 -16.97 13.77
CA ASN A 34 -4.48 -16.01 13.97
C ASN A 34 -4.27 -14.74 13.13
N THR A 35 -5.37 -14.23 12.60
CA THR A 35 -5.43 -13.42 11.38
C THR A 35 -4.88 -11.99 11.53
N ILE A 36 -4.79 -11.47 12.74
CA ILE A 36 -4.50 -10.06 12.99
C ILE A 36 -3.41 -9.96 14.05
N GLY A 37 -2.15 -10.00 13.60
CA GLY A 37 -1.05 -9.53 14.43
C GLY A 37 -1.20 -8.03 14.71
N LYS A 38 -0.74 -7.57 15.87
CA LYS A 38 -0.66 -6.14 16.18
C LYS A 38 0.65 -5.59 15.65
N ARG A 39 0.61 -4.41 15.02
CA ARG A 39 1.79 -3.67 14.55
C ARG A 39 1.90 -2.35 15.32
N SER A 40 3.11 -1.98 15.72
CA SER A 40 3.43 -0.69 16.33
C SER A 40 4.68 -0.12 15.66
N ILE A 41 4.65 1.17 15.35
CA ILE A 41 5.78 1.90 14.76
C ILE A 41 6.23 2.95 15.77
N ARG A 42 7.53 3.06 15.99
CA ARG A 42 8.15 4.07 16.84
C ARG A 42 9.21 4.80 16.02
N ASN A 43 9.11 6.12 15.95
CA ASN A 43 10.07 6.96 15.22
C ASN A 43 11.07 7.57 16.20
N PHE A 44 12.33 7.69 15.76
CA PHE A 44 13.43 8.23 16.54
C PHE A 44 14.09 9.40 15.81
N LYS A 45 14.79 10.25 16.56
CA LYS A 45 15.48 11.41 15.97
C LYS A 45 16.80 11.01 15.33
N THR A 46 17.46 10.00 15.89
CA THR A 46 18.76 9.52 15.43
C THR A 46 18.76 8.01 15.22
N ARG A 47 19.70 7.54 14.39
CA ARG A 47 19.83 6.11 14.10
C ARG A 47 20.34 5.35 15.32
N GLU A 48 21.19 5.99 16.12
CA GLU A 48 21.78 5.44 17.34
C GLU A 48 20.71 5.18 18.41
N GLU A 49 19.75 6.10 18.59
CA GLU A 49 18.60 5.91 19.48
C GLU A 49 17.73 4.74 19.04
N CYS A 50 17.39 4.68 17.75
CA CYS A 50 16.60 3.59 17.17
C CYS A 50 17.28 2.24 17.37
N PHE A 51 18.60 2.18 17.15
CA PHE A 51 19.40 0.97 17.32
C PHE A 51 19.50 0.52 18.79
N LYS A 52 19.68 1.45 19.73
CA LYS A 52 19.70 1.14 21.17
C LYS A 52 18.38 0.53 21.63
N GLU A 53 17.25 1.09 21.22
CA GLU A 53 15.94 0.54 21.59
C GLU A 53 15.69 -0.82 20.90
N PHE A 54 16.13 -1.00 19.65
CA PHE A 54 16.08 -2.30 18.97
C PHE A 54 16.82 -3.39 19.75
N GLN A 55 18.06 -3.12 20.18
CA GLN A 55 18.85 -4.09 20.94
C GLN A 55 18.21 -4.39 22.30
N LYS A 56 17.75 -3.36 23.02
CA LYS A 56 17.04 -3.52 24.29
C LYS A 56 15.82 -4.43 24.15
N LEU A 57 15.03 -4.26 23.09
CA LEU A 57 13.86 -5.12 22.86
C LEU A 57 14.24 -6.56 22.53
N ILE A 58 15.33 -6.79 21.79
CA ILE A 58 15.87 -8.14 21.56
C ILE A 58 16.20 -8.80 22.89
N ASP A 59 16.99 -8.13 23.73
CA ASP A 59 17.43 -8.66 25.02
C ASP A 59 16.22 -8.96 25.93
N GLN A 60 15.22 -8.08 25.95
CA GLN A 60 13.98 -8.30 26.68
C GLN A 60 13.22 -9.54 26.19
N LYS A 61 13.14 -9.78 24.87
CA LYS A 61 12.46 -10.97 24.34
C LYS A 61 13.21 -12.25 24.70
N SER A 62 14.53 -12.23 24.64
CA SER A 62 15.36 -13.36 25.09
C SER A 62 15.15 -13.67 26.59
N ILE A 63 15.07 -12.65 27.45
CA ILE A 63 14.80 -12.83 28.89
C ILE A 63 13.40 -13.42 29.14
N LEU A 64 12.41 -13.02 28.34
CA LEU A 64 11.03 -13.55 28.43
C LEU A 64 10.89 -14.96 27.85
N GLY A 65 11.99 -15.64 27.49
CA GLY A 65 11.97 -17.01 26.99
C GLY A 65 11.52 -17.14 25.52
N PHE A 66 11.48 -16.04 24.77
CA PHE A 66 11.32 -16.11 23.33
C PHE A 66 12.64 -16.55 22.68
N LYS A 67 12.54 -17.47 21.73
CA LYS A 67 13.70 -17.94 20.96
C LYS A 67 13.74 -17.25 19.61
N GLU A 68 14.91 -16.75 19.22
CA GLU A 68 15.11 -16.26 17.86
C GLU A 68 14.83 -17.39 16.87
N SER A 69 14.15 -17.08 15.78
CA SER A 69 13.77 -18.07 14.76
C SER A 69 13.85 -17.46 13.37
N ASP A 70 14.31 -18.26 12.41
CA ASP A 70 14.21 -17.92 10.99
C ASP A 70 12.80 -18.14 10.43
N ARG A 71 11.92 -18.78 11.20
CA ARG A 71 10.53 -19.01 10.83
C ARG A 71 9.79 -17.67 10.86
N VAL A 72 9.65 -17.08 9.68
CA VAL A 72 8.74 -15.96 9.47
C VAL A 72 7.33 -16.46 9.78
N PRO A 73 6.64 -15.89 10.78
CA PRO A 73 5.28 -16.28 11.11
C PRO A 73 4.43 -16.20 9.84
N PRO A 74 3.56 -17.19 9.57
CA PRO A 74 2.59 -17.08 8.49
C PRO A 74 1.60 -15.98 8.86
N PHE A 75 1.90 -14.75 8.45
CA PHE A 75 0.92 -13.68 8.42
C PHE A 75 -0.17 -14.11 7.42
N LYS A 76 -1.45 -13.89 7.73
CA LYS A 76 -2.48 -13.96 6.68
C LYS A 76 -2.01 -13.02 5.59
N ALA A 77 -1.74 -13.58 4.43
CA ALA A 77 -1.38 -12.78 3.28
C ALA A 77 -2.50 -11.78 3.03
N LEU A 78 -2.12 -10.51 2.92
CA LEU A 78 -3.06 -9.51 2.49
C LEU A 78 -3.43 -9.80 1.03
N SER A 79 -4.68 -9.55 0.72
CA SER A 79 -5.28 -9.62 -0.61
C SER A 79 -6.28 -8.50 -0.69
N GLY A 80 -6.45 -7.98 -1.89
CA GLY A 80 -7.56 -7.12 -2.23
C GLY A 80 -8.91 -7.79 -2.08
N ASN A 81 -9.92 -6.95 -1.91
CA ASN A 81 -11.31 -7.36 -2.02
C ASN A 81 -11.64 -7.59 -3.50
N ALA A 82 -12.16 -8.77 -3.85
CA ALA A 82 -12.60 -9.06 -5.21
C ALA A 82 -13.79 -8.20 -5.64
N ASP A 83 -14.61 -7.76 -4.69
CA ASP A 83 -15.79 -6.92 -4.91
C ASP A 83 -15.45 -5.41 -4.78
N TYR A 84 -14.22 -5.02 -5.15
CA TYR A 84 -13.75 -3.63 -5.04
C TYR A 84 -14.63 -2.65 -5.84
N LEU A 85 -15.19 -3.07 -6.99
CA LEU A 85 -16.10 -2.27 -7.80
C LEU A 85 -17.35 -1.83 -7.03
N THR A 86 -17.87 -2.68 -6.13
CA THR A 86 -19.00 -2.31 -5.26
C THR A 86 -18.62 -1.14 -4.35
N THR A 87 -17.38 -1.13 -3.86
CA THR A 87 -16.87 -0.04 -3.00
C THR A 87 -16.67 1.24 -3.80
N TRP A 88 -16.12 1.15 -5.01
CA TRP A 88 -15.93 2.32 -5.88
C TRP A 88 -17.26 2.90 -6.36
N ASN A 89 -18.21 2.07 -6.78
CA ASN A 89 -19.54 2.51 -7.16
C ASN A 89 -20.28 3.18 -6.00
N ALA A 90 -20.14 2.68 -4.77
CA ALA A 90 -20.70 3.35 -3.60
C ALA A 90 -20.13 4.78 -3.40
N VAL A 91 -18.88 5.04 -3.78
CA VAL A 91 -18.30 6.39 -3.78
C VAL A 91 -18.94 7.26 -4.88
N LEU A 92 -19.13 6.70 -6.08
CA LEU A 92 -19.75 7.41 -7.22
C LEU A 92 -21.23 7.72 -7.00
N GLU A 93 -21.95 6.87 -6.28
CA GLU A 93 -23.37 7.02 -5.98
C GLU A 93 -23.63 7.88 -4.73
N ALA A 94 -22.59 8.22 -3.97
CA ALA A 94 -22.71 9.02 -2.77
C ALA A 94 -23.20 10.45 -3.08
N PRO A 95 -24.11 11.03 -2.26
CA PRO A 95 -24.55 12.42 -2.41
C PRO A 95 -23.38 13.42 -2.34
N ASP A 96 -22.37 13.10 -1.52
CA ASP A 96 -21.12 13.84 -1.41
C ASP A 96 -19.96 12.91 -1.80
N ARG A 97 -19.68 12.86 -3.11
CA ARG A 97 -18.62 12.02 -3.67
C ARG A 97 -17.24 12.35 -3.12
N LYS A 98 -16.94 13.63 -2.88
CA LYS A 98 -15.63 14.06 -2.33
C LYS A 98 -15.44 13.55 -0.91
N LYS A 99 -16.47 13.65 -0.07
CA LYS A 99 -16.42 13.10 1.28
C LYS A 99 -16.32 11.58 1.28
N ALA A 100 -17.09 10.90 0.44
CA ALA A 100 -17.01 9.44 0.30
C ALA A 100 -15.62 9.01 -0.18
N LEU A 101 -15.03 9.75 -1.14
CA LEU A 101 -13.69 9.54 -1.63
C LEU A 101 -12.64 9.74 -0.53
N ARG A 102 -12.75 10.83 0.24
CA ARG A 102 -11.88 11.08 1.40
C ARG A 102 -11.89 9.89 2.34
N SER A 103 -13.07 9.40 2.72
CA SER A 103 -13.21 8.23 3.59
C SER A 103 -12.60 6.97 2.97
N HIS A 104 -12.75 6.77 1.66
CA HIS A 104 -12.14 5.65 0.96
C HIS A 104 -10.60 5.65 1.08
N PHE A 105 -9.98 6.84 1.09
CA PHE A 105 -8.54 7.02 1.22
C PHE A 105 -8.04 7.26 2.66
N GLU A 106 -8.87 7.04 3.69
CA GLU A 106 -8.47 7.19 5.11
C GLU A 106 -7.26 6.30 5.49
N ILE A 107 -7.01 5.23 4.75
CA ILE A 107 -5.82 4.40 4.93
C ILE A 107 -4.49 5.15 4.73
N LEU A 108 -4.50 6.29 4.02
CA LEU A 108 -3.34 7.11 3.72
C LEU A 108 -3.10 8.20 4.78
N THR A 109 -3.98 8.35 5.76
CA THR A 109 -3.90 9.44 6.76
C THR A 109 -3.24 8.99 8.05
N GLU A 110 -2.07 8.35 7.94
CA GLU A 110 -1.34 7.84 9.11
C GLU A 110 -0.82 8.95 10.03
N THR A 111 -0.64 10.17 9.49
CA THR A 111 -0.27 11.38 10.25
C THR A 111 -1.22 12.54 9.91
N GLU A 112 -1.21 13.58 10.74
CA GLU A 112 -2.00 14.79 10.51
C GLU A 112 -1.57 15.50 9.21
N GLU A 113 -0.28 15.50 8.88
CA GLU A 113 0.22 16.05 7.62
C GLU A 113 -0.31 15.26 6.41
N CYS A 114 -0.32 13.93 6.49
CA CYS A 114 -0.90 13.10 5.44
C CYS A 114 -2.41 13.34 5.27
N ALA A 115 -3.13 13.53 6.39
CA ALA A 115 -4.54 13.88 6.37
C ALA A 115 -4.77 15.21 5.65
N ALA A 116 -3.97 16.24 5.99
CA ALA A 116 -4.06 17.56 5.39
C ALA A 116 -3.71 17.56 3.88
N VAL A 117 -2.71 16.77 3.47
CA VAL A 117 -2.37 16.61 2.05
C VAL A 117 -3.52 15.93 1.30
N LEU A 118 -4.11 14.87 1.84
CA LEU A 118 -5.25 14.20 1.22
C LEU A 118 -6.46 15.13 1.09
N ASP A 119 -6.76 15.94 2.11
CA ASP A 119 -7.87 16.90 2.08
C ASP A 119 -7.63 17.97 1.00
N GLN A 120 -6.39 18.44 0.83
CA GLN A 120 -6.03 19.37 -0.26
C GLN A 120 -6.22 18.74 -1.64
N ILE A 121 -5.79 17.49 -1.83
CA ILE A 121 -5.97 16.77 -3.11
C ILE A 121 -7.47 16.61 -3.40
N VAL A 122 -8.25 16.08 -2.45
CA VAL A 122 -9.70 15.86 -2.61
C VAL A 122 -10.44 17.18 -2.90
N SER A 123 -10.00 18.29 -2.31
CA SER A 123 -10.63 19.60 -2.56
C SER A 123 -10.54 20.01 -4.04
N LYS A 124 -9.45 19.67 -4.72
CA LYS A 124 -9.14 20.02 -6.11
C LYS A 124 -9.72 19.06 -7.15
N ILE A 125 -10.23 17.90 -6.75
CA ILE A 125 -10.82 16.94 -7.69
C ILE A 125 -12.06 17.55 -8.34
N GLU A 126 -12.11 17.54 -9.65
CA GLU A 126 -13.23 18.04 -10.46
C GLU A 126 -14.20 16.92 -10.81
N ASP A 127 -13.68 15.73 -11.11
CA ASP A 127 -14.48 14.57 -11.47
C ASP A 127 -13.89 13.25 -10.96
N ILE A 128 -14.75 12.25 -10.80
CA ILE A 128 -14.44 10.92 -10.27
C ILE A 128 -15.21 9.90 -11.11
N TYR A 129 -14.51 8.93 -11.70
CA TYR A 129 -15.14 7.88 -12.50
C TYR A 129 -14.30 6.59 -12.50
N ILE A 130 -14.83 5.54 -13.12
CA ILE A 130 -14.14 4.26 -13.31
C ILE A 130 -13.95 4.05 -14.80
N GLU A 131 -12.75 3.69 -15.21
CA GLU A 131 -12.40 3.38 -16.60
C GLU A 131 -11.40 2.22 -16.61
N ASN A 132 -11.64 1.18 -17.42
CA ASN A 132 -10.72 0.05 -17.59
C ASN A 132 -10.22 -0.58 -16.27
N ASP A 133 -11.11 -0.82 -15.30
CA ASP A 133 -10.79 -1.30 -13.94
C ASP A 133 -9.82 -0.40 -13.15
N GLN A 134 -9.77 0.88 -13.50
CA GLN A 134 -9.05 1.92 -12.76
C GLN A 134 -10.03 2.92 -12.16
N PHE A 135 -9.73 3.37 -10.96
CA PHE A 135 -10.45 4.47 -10.32
C PHE A 135 -9.72 5.77 -10.65
N VAL A 136 -10.42 6.66 -11.34
CA VAL A 136 -9.83 7.84 -11.98
C VAL A 136 -10.34 9.11 -11.35
N PHE A 137 -9.42 10.04 -11.08
CA PHE A 137 -9.71 11.35 -10.54
C PHE A 137 -9.14 12.42 -11.45
N THR A 138 -10.01 13.35 -11.85
CA THR A 138 -9.63 14.50 -12.69
C THR A 138 -9.30 15.68 -11.80
N LEU A 139 -8.14 16.28 -12.00
CA LEU A 139 -7.70 17.50 -11.34
C LEU A 139 -7.31 18.56 -12.38
N PRO A 140 -7.42 19.85 -12.06
CA PRO A 140 -6.85 20.90 -12.90
C PRO A 140 -5.32 20.79 -12.88
N TRP A 141 -4.69 21.02 -14.04
CA TRP A 141 -3.26 21.25 -14.08
C TRP A 141 -2.93 22.66 -13.61
N HIS A 142 -1.78 22.84 -12.94
CA HIS A 142 -1.44 24.16 -12.40
C HIS A 142 -1.03 25.15 -13.50
N TYR A 143 -0.54 24.64 -14.63
CA TYR A 143 0.09 25.46 -15.67
C TYR A 143 -0.94 26.11 -16.61
N ASP A 144 -2.04 25.41 -16.89
CA ASP A 144 -3.16 25.90 -17.68
C ASP A 144 -4.47 25.22 -17.28
N GLU A 145 -5.60 25.89 -17.50
CA GLU A 145 -6.94 25.41 -17.10
C GLU A 145 -7.53 24.41 -18.10
N GLU A 146 -6.94 24.29 -19.31
CA GLU A 146 -7.41 23.43 -20.39
C GLU A 146 -6.96 21.99 -20.19
N THR A 147 -5.72 21.78 -19.76
CA THR A 147 -5.12 20.47 -19.54
C THR A 147 -5.53 19.94 -18.18
N LYS A 148 -6.17 18.79 -18.17
CA LYS A 148 -6.48 18.06 -16.95
C LYS A 148 -5.42 17.01 -16.64
N VAL A 149 -5.29 16.72 -15.36
CA VAL A 149 -4.51 15.59 -14.87
C VAL A 149 -5.43 14.52 -14.35
N HIS A 150 -5.20 13.30 -14.83
CA HIS A 150 -5.90 12.10 -14.44
C HIS A 150 -5.01 11.27 -13.53
N ILE A 151 -5.39 11.18 -12.25
CA ILE A 151 -4.77 10.22 -11.33
C ILE A 151 -5.55 8.92 -11.48
N ARG A 152 -4.87 7.87 -11.96
CA ARG A 152 -5.47 6.56 -12.22
C ARG A 152 -4.94 5.56 -11.21
N TRP A 153 -5.83 5.03 -10.39
CA TRP A 153 -5.51 4.01 -9.40
C TRP A 153 -5.96 2.65 -9.89
N ASN A 154 -5.05 1.68 -9.92
CA ASN A 154 -5.40 0.34 -10.38
C ASN A 154 -6.23 -0.40 -9.32
N ALA A 155 -7.09 -1.31 -9.80
CA ALA A 155 -7.77 -2.29 -8.96
C ALA A 155 -6.81 -2.96 -7.95
N PRO A 156 -7.28 -3.28 -6.74
CA PRO A 156 -6.45 -3.91 -5.73
C PRO A 156 -5.90 -5.26 -6.20
N TYR A 157 -4.76 -5.66 -5.67
CA TYR A 157 -4.17 -6.94 -5.99
C TYR A 157 -4.98 -8.08 -5.36
N ILE A 158 -5.71 -8.82 -6.18
CA ILE A 158 -6.47 -10.00 -5.76
C ILE A 158 -5.53 -11.21 -5.77
N GLY A 159 -5.13 -11.67 -4.59
CA GLY A 159 -4.22 -12.79 -4.43
C GLY A 159 -3.38 -12.71 -3.16
N ARG A 160 -2.54 -13.72 -2.96
CA ARG A 160 -1.69 -13.84 -1.77
C ARG A 160 -0.46 -12.91 -1.90
N ILE A 161 -0.46 -11.78 -1.19
CA ILE A 161 0.75 -10.95 -1.03
C ILE A 161 1.69 -11.63 -0.04
N HIS A 162 2.95 -11.84 -0.46
CA HIS A 162 3.94 -12.52 0.36
C HIS A 162 4.29 -11.71 1.63
N SER A 163 4.52 -12.39 2.75
CA SER A 163 4.80 -11.76 4.05
C SER A 163 6.14 -11.01 4.13
N SER A 164 7.02 -11.20 3.15
CA SER A 164 8.26 -10.42 3.03
C SER A 164 8.02 -8.98 2.56
N VAL A 165 6.89 -8.70 1.91
CA VAL A 165 6.54 -7.34 1.48
C VAL A 165 6.25 -6.50 2.72
N PRO A 166 6.83 -5.29 2.85
CA PRO A 166 6.52 -4.39 3.95
C PRO A 166 5.01 -4.21 4.11
N HIS A 167 4.50 -4.30 5.34
CA HIS A 167 3.05 -4.32 5.57
C HIS A 167 2.34 -3.06 5.03
N SER A 168 2.98 -1.89 5.06
CA SER A 168 2.43 -0.67 4.44
C SER A 168 2.24 -0.82 2.94
N MET A 169 3.23 -1.38 2.25
CA MET A 169 3.15 -1.69 0.82
C MET A 169 2.09 -2.77 0.53
N ALA A 170 2.02 -3.82 1.35
CA ALA A 170 1.02 -4.87 1.21
C ALA A 170 -0.41 -4.34 1.44
N LYS A 171 -0.59 -3.43 2.41
CA LYS A 171 -1.86 -2.74 2.68
C LYS A 171 -2.24 -1.83 1.52
N PHE A 172 -1.30 -1.03 1.03
CA PHE A 172 -1.48 -0.20 -0.17
C PHE A 172 -1.96 -1.07 -1.34
N ALA A 173 -1.20 -2.11 -1.72
CA ALA A 173 -1.54 -3.01 -2.83
C ALA A 173 -2.88 -3.75 -2.66
N SER A 174 -3.32 -4.00 -1.41
CA SER A 174 -4.62 -4.61 -1.13
C SER A 174 -5.81 -3.66 -1.29
N VAL A 175 -5.59 -2.35 -1.34
CA VAL A 175 -6.65 -1.37 -1.61
C VAL A 175 -6.50 -0.78 -3.00
N PHE A 176 -5.28 -0.55 -3.44
CA PHE A 176 -4.94 -0.09 -4.78
C PHE A 176 -3.59 -0.63 -5.26
N ASN A 177 -3.54 -1.22 -6.46
CA ASN A 177 -2.34 -1.88 -6.94
C ASN A 177 -1.54 -1.03 -7.94
N GLY A 178 -0.96 0.07 -7.44
CA GLY A 178 -0.23 1.02 -8.25
C GLY A 178 -1.06 2.23 -8.66
N VAL A 179 -0.37 3.28 -9.09
CA VAL A 179 -0.96 4.57 -9.44
C VAL A 179 -0.21 5.18 -10.62
N SER A 180 -0.94 5.82 -11.53
CA SER A 180 -0.36 6.58 -12.64
C SER A 180 -0.98 7.98 -12.72
N PHE A 181 -0.20 8.91 -13.26
CA PHE A 181 -0.59 10.30 -13.47
C PHE A 181 -0.45 10.57 -14.97
N HIS A 182 -1.54 10.97 -15.61
CA HIS A 182 -1.59 11.30 -17.04
C HIS A 182 -2.06 12.74 -17.18
N ASN A 183 -1.43 13.52 -18.06
CA ASN A 183 -2.10 14.72 -18.57
C ASN A 183 -3.01 14.27 -19.73
N ASP A 184 -4.17 14.89 -19.91
CA ASP A 184 -5.22 14.53 -20.88
C ASP A 184 -4.87 13.47 -21.95
N ASN A 185 -4.72 13.87 -23.23
CA ASN A 185 -4.53 12.96 -24.36
C ASN A 185 -3.13 12.33 -24.41
N ASP A 186 -2.38 12.32 -23.31
CA ASP A 186 -1.09 11.65 -23.26
C ASP A 186 -1.30 10.14 -23.14
N ASP A 187 -0.85 9.42 -24.16
CA ASP A 187 -0.80 7.95 -24.17
C ASP A 187 0.12 7.39 -23.05
N PHE A 188 0.98 8.23 -22.48
CA PHE A 188 1.98 7.85 -21.48
C PHE A 188 1.76 8.57 -20.15
N ALA A 189 1.98 7.83 -19.07
CA ALA A 189 1.97 8.40 -17.73
C ALA A 189 3.20 9.28 -17.51
N THR A 190 2.99 10.50 -17.01
CA THR A 190 4.04 11.41 -16.54
C THR A 190 4.75 10.86 -15.31
N LEU A 191 4.01 10.15 -14.44
CA LEU A 191 4.53 9.44 -13.28
C LEU A 191 3.79 8.12 -13.14
N TYR A 192 4.53 7.05 -12.88
CA TYR A 192 3.99 5.71 -12.70
C TYR A 192 4.63 5.04 -11.48
N VAL A 193 3.80 4.60 -10.55
CA VAL A 193 4.19 3.71 -9.45
C VAL A 193 3.62 2.34 -9.72
N GLU A 194 4.52 1.39 -9.96
CA GLU A 194 4.17 0.02 -10.30
C GLU A 194 3.56 -0.73 -9.11
N GLY A 195 2.46 -1.44 -9.38
CA GLY A 195 1.84 -2.37 -8.44
C GLY A 195 2.52 -3.74 -8.40
N ILE A 196 2.04 -4.61 -7.52
CA ILE A 196 2.41 -6.02 -7.49
C ILE A 196 1.89 -6.70 -8.76
N ARG A 197 2.82 -7.27 -9.55
CA ARG A 197 2.48 -8.08 -10.71
C ARG A 197 2.39 -9.56 -10.34
N VAL A 198 1.48 -10.28 -10.98
CA VAL A 198 1.52 -11.74 -10.99
C VAL A 198 2.62 -12.15 -11.97
N TYR A 199 3.72 -12.71 -11.47
CA TYR A 199 4.75 -13.30 -12.32
C TYR A 199 4.09 -14.33 -13.26
N GLY A 200 4.17 -14.09 -14.58
CA GLY A 200 3.63 -14.98 -15.61
C GLY A 200 2.37 -14.47 -16.34
N LYS A 201 1.70 -13.41 -15.89
CA LYS A 201 0.74 -12.68 -16.74
C LYS A 201 1.49 -11.58 -17.49
N LYS A 202 1.55 -11.70 -18.83
CA LYS A 202 2.00 -10.59 -19.68
C LYS A 202 1.13 -9.36 -19.37
N PRO A 203 1.70 -8.15 -19.32
CA PRO A 203 0.88 -6.94 -19.31
C PRO A 203 -0.05 -6.94 -20.53
N PRO A 204 -1.22 -6.28 -20.47
CA PRO A 204 -2.01 -6.03 -21.67
C PRO A 204 -1.06 -5.35 -22.67
N GLU A 205 -0.88 -5.97 -23.84
CA GLU A 205 -0.06 -5.40 -24.91
C GLU A 205 -0.58 -3.99 -25.17
N SER A 206 0.28 -2.99 -24.94
CA SER A 206 0.16 -1.71 -25.61
C SER A 206 0.06 -2.04 -27.10
N GLN A 207 -1.11 -1.79 -27.69
CA GLN A 207 -1.31 -1.93 -29.12
C GLN A 207 -0.40 -0.89 -29.79
N GLU A 208 0.84 -1.27 -30.07
CA GLU A 208 1.64 -0.59 -31.08
C GLU A 208 0.89 -0.77 -32.39
N THR A 209 0.26 0.30 -32.84
CA THR A 209 -0.28 0.41 -34.18
C THR A 209 0.86 0.18 -35.17
N GLU A 210 0.80 -0.95 -35.88
CA GLU A 210 1.66 -1.19 -37.04
C GLU A 210 1.38 -0.12 -38.12
N VAL A 211 2.13 0.97 -38.06
CA VAL A 211 2.26 1.89 -39.19
C VAL A 211 3.74 2.03 -39.52
N GLY A 212 4.16 1.36 -40.59
CA GLY A 212 5.37 1.75 -41.31
C GLY A 212 6.46 0.70 -41.44
N LYS A 213 6.18 -0.41 -42.12
CA LYS A 213 7.21 -1.11 -42.92
C LYS A 213 6.77 -1.24 -44.37
N LYS A 214 6.80 -0.12 -45.10
CA LYS A 214 7.02 -0.16 -46.55
C LYS A 214 8.52 -0.06 -46.78
N ARG A 215 9.07 -1.17 -47.29
CA ARG A 215 10.44 -1.36 -47.75
C ARG A 215 10.80 -0.36 -48.85
N PHE A 216 12.00 0.19 -48.76
CA PHE A 216 12.89 0.35 -49.92
C PHE A 216 13.97 -0.73 -49.82
#